data_AF-A6UUM4-F1
#
_entry.id   AF-A6UUM4-F1
#
_cell.length_a   1.000
_cell.length_b   1.000
_cell.length_c   1.000
_cell.angle_alpha   90.00
_cell.angle_beta   90.00
_cell.angle_gamma   90.00
#
_symmetry.space_group_name_H-M   'P 1'
#
loop_
_entity.id
_entity.type
_entity.pdbx_description
1 polymer ?
#
loop_
_entity_poly.entity_id
_entity_poly.type
_entity_poly.pdbx_seq_one_letter_code
_entity_poly.pdbx_strand_id
1 'polypeptide(L)'
;MNGIIRYTNNKAKTLFNIDEIDKQAIAILANAPLMTEKEMRIATNRLKIMAKKKKIRGRRNIGDILDDWAYKAYTTTMESIQ
;
A
#
# COMPACT_ATOMS: atom_id res chain seq x y z
N MET A 1 29.60 -18.21 11.71
CA MET A 1 28.86 -16.95 11.44
C MET A 1 28.08 -17.11 10.14
N ASN A 2 26.75 -17.32 10.19
CA ASN A 2 25.86 -17.28 9.00
C ASN A 2 24.36 -17.36 9.40
N GLY A 3 23.98 -16.73 10.53
CA GLY A 3 22.60 -16.79 11.05
C GLY A 3 21.77 -15.54 10.80
N ILE A 4 22.39 -14.40 10.50
CA ILE A 4 21.71 -13.08 10.56
C ILE A 4 21.16 -12.65 9.19
N ILE A 5 21.76 -13.11 8.07
CA ILE A 5 21.45 -12.59 6.72
C ILE A 5 20.17 -13.17 6.11
N ARG A 6 19.62 -14.29 6.62
CA ARG A 6 18.37 -14.90 6.07
C ARG A 6 17.07 -14.31 6.62
N TYR A 7 17.10 -13.69 7.81
CA TYR A 7 15.88 -13.17 8.45
C TYR A 7 15.40 -11.84 7.85
N THR A 8 16.30 -11.02 7.30
CA THR A 8 15.94 -9.75 6.64
C THR A 8 15.30 -9.97 5.27
N ASN A 9 15.81 -10.91 4.49
CA ASN A 9 15.30 -11.19 3.14
C ASN A 9 13.88 -11.75 3.13
N ASN A 10 13.50 -12.60 4.10
CA ASN A 10 12.14 -13.14 4.14
C ASN A 10 11.11 -12.11 4.63
N LYS A 11 11.44 -11.24 5.59
CA LYS A 11 10.52 -10.17 6.02
C LYS A 11 10.22 -9.19 4.88
N ALA A 12 11.23 -8.77 4.12
CA ALA A 12 11.06 -7.93 2.94
C ALA A 12 10.23 -8.63 1.84
N LYS A 13 10.48 -9.92 1.61
CA LYS A 13 9.74 -10.74 0.63
C LYS A 13 8.27 -10.98 1.04
N THR A 14 7.97 -11.02 2.33
CA THR A 14 6.59 -11.12 2.87
C THR A 14 5.87 -9.79 3.00
N LEU A 15 6.58 -8.68 3.22
CA LEU A 15 5.99 -7.32 3.27
C LEU A 15 5.43 -6.89 1.91
N PHE A 16 6.00 -7.42 0.82
CA PHE A 16 5.72 -6.95 -0.53
C PHE A 16 5.23 -8.04 -1.49
N ASN A 17 4.31 -8.91 -1.04
CA ASN A 17 3.41 -9.55 -2.00
C ASN A 17 2.38 -8.50 -2.48
N ILE A 18 2.89 -7.51 -3.22
CA ILE A 18 2.17 -6.37 -3.80
C ILE A 18 1.72 -6.79 -5.20
N ASP A 19 0.42 -6.79 -5.42
CA ASP A 19 -0.13 -6.91 -6.77
C ASP A 19 -0.27 -5.54 -7.45
N GLU A 20 -0.70 -5.53 -8.71
CA GLU A 20 -0.83 -4.30 -9.49
C GLU A 20 -1.86 -3.31 -8.91
N ILE A 21 -2.89 -3.81 -8.22
CA ILE A 21 -3.88 -2.93 -7.56
C ILE A 21 -3.22 -2.25 -6.37
N ASP A 22 -2.39 -2.98 -5.61
CA ASP A 22 -1.64 -2.43 -4.49
C ASP A 22 -0.69 -1.32 -4.95
N LYS A 23 0.07 -1.53 -6.04
CA LYS A 23 0.99 -0.50 -6.58
C LYS A 23 0.26 0.78 -6.93
N GLN A 24 -0.86 0.66 -7.63
CA GLN A 24 -1.66 1.83 -8.02
C GLN A 24 -2.22 2.57 -6.81
N ALA A 25 -2.68 1.84 -5.78
CA ALA A 25 -3.22 2.45 -4.57
C ALA A 25 -2.12 3.18 -3.78
N ILE A 26 -0.96 2.56 -3.64
CA ILE A 26 0.23 3.15 -3.01
C ILE A 26 0.64 4.42 -3.74
N ALA A 27 0.70 4.41 -5.07
CA ALA A 27 1.05 5.60 -5.86
C ALA A 27 0.06 6.76 -5.67
N ILE A 28 -1.24 6.46 -5.56
CA ILE A 28 -2.26 7.47 -5.26
C ILE A 28 -2.00 8.07 -3.86
N LEU A 29 -1.77 7.23 -2.86
CA LEU A 29 -1.57 7.65 -1.47
C LEU A 29 -0.25 8.39 -1.24
N ALA A 30 0.83 7.99 -1.93
CA ALA A 30 2.11 8.68 -1.87
C ALA A 30 2.01 10.14 -2.36
N ASN A 31 1.10 10.42 -3.29
CA ASN A 31 0.84 11.77 -3.79
C ASN A 31 -0.22 12.54 -2.97
N ALA A 32 -0.88 11.90 -2.00
CA ALA A 32 -1.95 12.51 -1.22
C ALA A 32 -1.56 13.84 -0.55
N PRO A 33 -0.34 14.03 0.00
CA PRO A 33 0.06 15.30 0.58
C PRO A 33 0.06 16.50 -0.40
N LEU A 34 0.11 16.23 -1.71
CA LEU A 34 0.14 17.24 -2.76
C LEU A 34 -1.25 17.50 -3.37
N MET A 35 -2.27 16.76 -2.96
CA MET A 35 -3.61 16.84 -3.52
C MET A 35 -4.43 17.94 -2.86
N THR A 36 -5.22 18.64 -3.66
CA THR A 36 -6.32 19.49 -3.19
C THR A 36 -7.43 18.64 -2.57
N GLU A 37 -8.36 19.27 -1.84
CA GLU A 37 -9.52 18.59 -1.26
C GLU A 37 -10.37 17.86 -2.32
N LYS A 38 -10.56 18.49 -3.49
CA LYS A 38 -11.30 17.89 -4.62
C LYS A 38 -10.60 16.64 -5.13
N GLU A 39 -9.28 16.68 -5.30
CA GLU A 39 -8.48 15.54 -5.74
C GLU A 39 -8.48 14.43 -4.69
N MET A 40 -8.34 14.78 -3.41
CA MET A 40 -8.44 13.83 -2.29
C MET A 40 -9.79 13.10 -2.26
N ARG A 41 -10.90 13.81 -2.51
CA ARG A 41 -12.24 13.18 -2.60
C ARG A 41 -12.31 12.18 -3.76
N ILE A 42 -11.77 12.53 -4.92
CA ILE A 42 -11.71 11.65 -6.10
C ILE A 42 -10.81 10.44 -5.81
N ALA A 43 -9.63 10.65 -5.25
CA ALA A 43 -8.68 9.62 -4.86
C ALA A 43 -9.32 8.63 -3.86
N THR A 44 -9.98 9.14 -2.82
CA THR A 44 -10.70 8.31 -1.83
C THR A 44 -11.75 7.42 -2.48
N ASN A 45 -12.53 7.96 -3.42
CA ASN A 45 -13.54 7.17 -4.15
C ASN A 45 -12.88 6.09 -5.01
N ARG A 46 -11.79 6.42 -5.71
CA ARG A 46 -11.03 5.47 -6.53
C ARG A 46 -10.45 4.34 -5.67
N LEU A 47 -9.86 4.66 -4.53
CA LEU A 47 -9.32 3.68 -3.58
C LEU A 47 -10.41 2.73 -3.06
N LYS A 48 -11.60 3.25 -2.72
CA LYS A 48 -12.74 2.40 -2.30
C LYS A 48 -13.16 1.42 -3.41
N ILE A 49 -13.18 1.86 -4.67
CA ILE A 49 -13.51 0.99 -5.82
C ILE A 49 -12.44 -0.09 -5.99
N MET A 50 -11.16 0.27 -5.92
CA MET A 50 -10.04 -0.66 -6.02
C MET A 50 -10.05 -1.69 -4.89
N ALA A 51 -10.32 -1.25 -3.65
CA ALA A 51 -10.40 -2.14 -2.49
C ALA A 51 -11.55 -3.14 -2.61
N LYS A 52 -12.71 -2.71 -3.14
CA LYS A 52 -13.82 -3.62 -3.48
C LYS A 52 -13.42 -4.67 -4.50
N LYS A 53 -12.71 -4.27 -5.57
CA LYS A 53 -12.19 -5.20 -6.60
C LYS A 53 -11.19 -6.21 -6.00
N LYS A 54 -10.30 -5.74 -5.11
CA LYS A 54 -9.32 -6.61 -4.44
C LYS A 54 -9.99 -7.55 -3.42
N LYS A 55 -11.02 -7.09 -2.70
CA LYS A 55 -11.83 -7.94 -1.81
C LYS A 55 -12.50 -9.10 -2.56
N ILE A 56 -12.94 -8.92 -3.80
CA ILE A 56 -13.48 -10.05 -4.59
C ILE A 56 -12.41 -11.15 -4.78
N ARG A 57 -11.13 -10.78 -4.78
CA ARG A 57 -9.98 -11.68 -4.94
C ARG A 57 -9.43 -12.24 -3.62
N GLY A 58 -9.94 -11.82 -2.45
CA GLY A 58 -9.39 -12.26 -1.15
C GLY A 58 -10.32 -12.01 0.05
N ARG A 59 -10.13 -12.71 1.17
CA ARG A 59 -11.03 -12.65 2.35
C ARG A 59 -10.83 -11.44 3.29
N ARG A 60 -10.09 -10.40 2.89
CA ARG A 60 -9.85 -9.20 3.73
C ARG A 60 -11.05 -8.24 3.68
N ASN A 61 -11.30 -7.52 4.78
CA ASN A 61 -12.30 -6.45 4.77
C ASN A 61 -11.74 -5.22 4.03
N ILE A 62 -12.60 -4.26 3.65
CA ILE A 62 -12.18 -3.08 2.89
C ILE A 62 -11.27 -2.16 3.72
N GLY A 63 -11.54 -2.02 5.03
CA GLY A 63 -10.73 -1.21 5.93
C GLY A 63 -9.29 -1.71 6.00
N ASP A 64 -9.11 -3.01 6.26
CA ASP A 64 -7.79 -3.65 6.32
C ASP A 64 -6.99 -3.48 5.03
N ILE A 65 -7.67 -3.45 3.87
CA ILE A 65 -7.01 -3.22 2.57
C ILE A 65 -6.54 -1.77 2.47
N LEU A 66 -7.37 -0.81 2.87
CA LEU A 66 -7.02 0.61 2.83
C LEU A 66 -5.91 0.94 3.83
N ASP A 67 -5.96 0.39 5.04
CA ASP A 67 -4.94 0.57 6.08
C ASP A 67 -3.61 -0.04 5.65
N ASP A 68 -3.63 -1.22 5.02
CA ASP A 68 -2.44 -1.87 4.46
C ASP A 68 -1.80 -1.01 3.36
N TRP A 69 -2.60 -0.41 2.48
CA TRP A 69 -2.10 0.53 1.47
C TRP A 69 -1.55 1.82 2.06
N ALA A 70 -2.21 2.38 3.08
CA ALA A 70 -1.73 3.59 3.77
C ALA A 70 -0.39 3.35 4.46
N TYR A 71 -0.28 2.22 5.18
CA TYR A 71 0.97 1.80 5.81
C TYR A 71 2.09 1.62 4.78
N LYS A 72 1.83 0.90 3.68
CA LYS A 72 2.83 0.67 2.61
C LYS A 72 3.23 1.95 1.89
N ALA A 73 2.30 2.88 1.67
CA ALA A 73 2.59 4.17 1.06
C ALA A 73 3.50 5.00 1.97
N TYR A 74 3.19 5.06 3.26
CA TYR A 74 4.02 5.73 4.26
C TYR A 74 5.43 5.14 4.34
N THR A 75 5.56 3.81 4.42
CA THR A 75 6.88 3.17 4.46
C THR A 75 7.67 3.43 3.19
N THR A 76 7.01 3.39 2.02
CA THR A 76 7.66 3.65 0.72
C THR A 76 8.19 5.08 0.64
N THR A 77 7.39 6.07 1.06
CA THR A 77 7.83 7.47 1.02
C THR A 77 8.92 7.77 2.04
N MET A 78 8.89 7.14 3.22
CA MET A 78 9.94 7.30 4.22
C MET A 78 11.28 6.65 3.83
N GLU A 79 11.25 5.44 3.26
CA GLU A 79 12.46 4.77 2.78
C GLU A 79 13.11 5.53 1.62
N SER A 80 12.33 6.28 0.83
CA SER A 80 12.86 7.12 -0.26
C SER A 80 13.55 8.42 0.19
N ILE A 81 13.44 8.77 1.48
CA ILE A 81 14.01 10.02 2.06
C ILE A 81 15.35 9.75 2.78
N GLN A 82 15.80 8.50 2.90
CA GLN A 82 17.08 8.10 3.52
C GLN A 82 18.19 7.96 2.49
#